data_AF-A0A9X3PA12-F1
#
_entry.id   AF-A0A9X3PA12-F1
#
_cell.length_a   1.000
_cell.length_b   1.000
_cell.length_c   1.000
_cell.angle_alpha   90.00
_cell.angle_beta   90.00
_cell.angle_gamma   90.00
#
_symmetry.space_group_name_H-M   'P 1'
#
loop_
_entity.id
_entity.type
_entity.pdbx_description
1 polymer ?
#
loop_
_entity_poly.entity_id
_entity_poly.type
_entity_poly.pdbx_seq_one_letter_code
_entity_poly.pdbx_strand_id
1 'polypeptide(L)'
;MTSTRIVSVTDPDTAPAHEIADLATYLETVEFRGSTQPPTVSATMSLTGRLTRFSLPEAVFEQEQEIAEKAATLLEQMRQTAQRTTLRLIREQRAAR
;
A
#
# COMPACT_ATOMS: atom_id res chain seq x y z
N MET A 1 13.59 -23.46 -4.61
CA MET A 1 12.35 -22.76 -4.22
C MET A 1 12.76 -21.41 -3.63
N THR A 2 12.81 -20.37 -4.43
CA THR A 2 13.17 -19.02 -3.97
C THR A 2 11.93 -18.43 -3.28
N SER A 3 11.99 -18.23 -1.98
CA SER A 3 10.86 -17.73 -1.19
C SER A 3 10.70 -16.23 -1.43
N THR A 4 9.62 -15.83 -2.10
CA THR A 4 9.25 -14.44 -2.32
C THR A 4 8.90 -13.80 -0.96
N ARG A 5 9.81 -12.98 -0.43
CA ARG A 5 9.61 -12.31 0.86
C ARG A 5 9.34 -10.82 0.65
N ILE A 6 8.09 -10.41 0.85
CA ILE A 6 7.74 -9.01 1.03
C ILE A 6 8.16 -8.62 2.44
N VAL A 7 8.87 -7.50 2.55
CA VAL A 7 9.59 -7.17 3.79
C VAL A 7 8.87 -6.12 4.60
N SER A 8 8.22 -5.18 3.93
CA SER A 8 7.44 -4.17 4.64
C SER A 8 6.29 -3.69 3.76
N VAL A 9 5.07 -3.89 4.24
CA VAL A 9 3.93 -3.04 3.95
C VAL A 9 3.69 -2.29 5.24
N THR A 10 3.97 -0.99 5.26
CA THR A 10 3.74 -0.19 6.46
C THR A 10 2.26 0.16 6.52
N ASP A 11 1.60 -0.15 7.63
CA ASP A 11 0.25 0.36 7.84
C ASP A 11 0.33 1.90 7.95
N PRO A 12 -0.52 2.64 7.23
CA PRO A 12 -0.54 4.09 7.33
C PRO A 12 -0.94 4.51 8.75
N ASP A 13 -0.17 5.43 9.32
CA ASP A 13 -0.53 6.08 10.58
C ASP A 13 -1.69 7.05 10.32
N THR A 14 -2.87 6.70 10.83
CA THR A 14 -4.11 7.42 10.53
C THR A 14 -4.79 7.96 11.79
N ALA A 15 -5.27 9.19 11.71
CA ALA A 15 -6.06 9.81 12.76
C ALA A 15 -7.38 9.03 13.01
N PRO A 16 -7.95 9.09 14.23
CA PRO A 16 -9.28 8.56 14.51
C PRO A 16 -10.33 9.14 13.55
N ALA A 17 -11.22 8.30 13.02
CA ALA A 17 -12.08 8.75 11.92
C ALA A 17 -13.05 9.90 12.26
N HIS A 18 -13.39 10.07 13.54
CA HIS A 18 -14.25 11.16 14.01
C HIS A 18 -13.54 12.52 14.06
N GLU A 19 -12.20 12.54 14.05
CA GLU A 19 -11.39 13.76 13.96
C GLU A 19 -11.18 14.20 12.51
N ILE A 20 -11.52 13.34 11.54
CA ILE A 20 -11.34 13.60 10.11
C ILE A 20 -12.57 14.35 9.58
N ALA A 21 -12.43 15.67 9.43
CA ALA A 21 -13.50 16.54 8.94
C ALA A 21 -13.96 16.18 7.51
N ASP A 22 -13.01 15.88 6.62
CA ASP A 22 -13.27 15.41 5.26
C ASP A 22 -12.59 14.07 5.01
N LEU A 23 -13.35 12.99 5.22
CA LEU A 23 -12.85 11.64 5.02
C LEU A 23 -12.50 11.36 3.55
N ALA A 24 -13.21 11.95 2.59
CA ALA A 24 -12.93 11.70 1.18
C ALA A 24 -11.55 12.24 0.80
N THR A 25 -11.28 13.52 1.14
CA THR A 25 -9.97 14.14 0.92
C THR A 25 -8.87 13.43 1.69
N TYR A 26 -9.15 12.97 2.91
CA TYR A 26 -8.18 12.22 3.72
C TYR A 26 -7.76 10.90 3.08
N LEU A 27 -8.72 10.12 2.55
CA LEU A 27 -8.43 8.83 1.92
C LEU A 27 -7.60 8.96 0.63
N GLU A 28 -7.68 10.11 -0.04
CA GLU A 28 -6.87 10.40 -1.23
C GLU A 28 -5.45 10.87 -0.89
N THR A 29 -5.27 11.54 0.25
CA THR A 29 -4.02 12.22 0.62
C THR A 29 -3.11 11.36 1.48
N VAL A 30 -3.65 10.43 2.28
CA VAL A 30 -2.84 9.51 3.07
C VAL A 30 -2.24 8.43 2.18
N GLU A 31 -0.92 8.35 2.22
CA GLU A 31 -0.14 7.36 1.49
C GLU A 31 0.54 6.38 2.45
N PHE A 32 0.71 5.16 1.99
CA PHE A 32 1.59 4.19 2.65
C PHE A 32 2.53 3.55 1.63
N ARG A 33 3.67 3.08 2.14
CA ARG A 33 4.79 2.60 1.33
C ARG A 33 4.99 1.10 1.53
N GLY A 34 5.32 0.45 0.43
CA GLY A 34 5.64 -0.97 0.39
C GLY A 34 6.96 -1.22 -0.33
N SER A 35 7.71 -2.21 0.12
CA SER A 35 8.94 -2.64 -0.55
C SER A 35 9.30 -4.12 -0.30
N THR A 36 10.10 -4.67 -1.20
CA THR A 36 10.68 -6.02 -1.11
C THR A 36 12.20 -5.94 -0.85
N GLN A 37 12.81 -6.92 -0.18
CA GLN A 37 14.28 -6.94 0.02
C GLN A 37 15.02 -7.70 -1.09
N PRO A 38 16.27 -7.31 -1.40
CA PRO A 38 16.85 -5.97 -1.22
C PRO A 38 17.37 -5.32 -2.52
N PRO A 39 16.97 -4.05 -2.75
CA PRO A 39 15.61 -3.65 -3.09
C PRO A 39 15.31 -4.00 -4.56
N THR A 40 14.22 -4.72 -4.83
CA THR A 40 13.82 -5.06 -6.21
C THR A 40 12.50 -4.44 -6.67
N VAL A 41 11.66 -3.98 -5.75
CA VAL A 41 10.42 -3.25 -6.07
C VAL A 41 10.06 -2.35 -4.90
N SER A 42 9.63 -1.12 -5.19
CA SER A 42 8.98 -0.25 -4.21
C SER A 42 7.75 0.42 -4.80
N ALA A 43 6.75 0.65 -3.94
CA ALA A 43 5.47 1.22 -4.32
C ALA A 43 4.95 2.16 -3.22
N THR A 44 4.16 3.14 -3.63
CA THR A 44 3.42 4.05 -2.74
C THR A 44 1.99 4.13 -3.23
N MET A 45 1.04 3.97 -2.32
CA MET A 45 -0.39 3.88 -2.63
C MET A 45 -1.20 4.70 -1.63
N SER A 46 -2.29 5.31 -2.09
CA SER A 46 -3.27 5.98 -1.23
C SER A 46 -4.19 4.97 -0.54
N LEU A 47 -4.95 5.42 0.48
CA LEU A 47 -5.98 4.61 1.11
C LEU A 47 -7.16 4.25 0.18
N THR A 48 -7.37 5.02 -0.89
CA THR A 48 -8.31 4.66 -1.97
C THR A 48 -7.80 3.52 -2.87
N GLY A 49 -6.58 3.03 -2.66
CA GLY A 49 -5.96 1.99 -3.48
C GLY A 49 -5.32 2.52 -4.77
N ARG A 50 -5.19 3.83 -4.92
CA ARG A 50 -4.54 4.45 -6.08
C ARG A 50 -3.03 4.39 -5.90
N LEU A 51 -2.34 3.81 -6.87
CA LEU A 51 -0.88 3.82 -6.93
C LEU A 51 -0.39 5.24 -7.27
N THR A 52 0.46 5.82 -6.41
CA THR A 52 1.01 7.17 -6.59
C THR A 52 2.47 7.16 -7.00
N ARG A 53 3.23 6.13 -6.60
CA ARG A 53 4.61 5.91 -7.03
C ARG A 53 4.90 4.43 -7.17
N PHE A 54 5.69 4.08 -8.19
CA PHE A 54 6.21 2.75 -8.40
C PHE A 54 7.65 2.84 -8.92
N SER A 55 8.54 1.99 -8.40
CA SER A 55 9.95 1.98 -8.79
C SER A 55 10.49 0.56 -8.81
N LEU A 56 11.19 0.26 -9.91
CA LEU A 56 11.94 -0.96 -10.16
C LEU A 56 13.44 -0.60 -10.25
N PRO A 57 14.36 -1.51 -9.88
CA PRO A 57 15.79 -1.39 -10.15
C PRO A 57 16.05 -1.43 -11.64
N GLU A 58 17.23 -0.98 -12.04
CA GLU A 58 17.67 -0.95 -13.44
C GLU A 58 18.29 -2.28 -13.90
N ALA A 59 18.65 -3.19 -12.98
CA ALA A 59 19.36 -4.45 -13.26
C ALA A 59 18.47 -5.58 -13.85
N VAL A 60 17.44 -5.24 -14.64
CA VAL A 60 16.23 -6.08 -14.85
C VAL A 60 16.40 -7.25 -15.83
N PHE A 61 17.45 -7.31 -16.65
CA PHE A 61 17.44 -8.19 -17.83
C PHE A 61 17.45 -9.71 -17.56
N GLU A 62 17.84 -10.17 -16.37
CA GLU A 62 17.88 -11.63 -16.08
C GLU A 62 16.73 -12.14 -15.19
N GLN A 63 15.93 -11.25 -14.60
CA GLN A 63 14.96 -11.61 -13.54
C GLN A 63 13.57 -10.96 -13.71
N GLU A 64 13.19 -10.54 -14.92
CA GLU A 64 11.91 -9.83 -15.18
C GLU A 64 10.69 -10.53 -14.58
N GLN A 65 10.59 -11.86 -14.72
CA GLN A 65 9.43 -12.61 -14.21
C GLN A 65 9.37 -12.64 -12.67
N GLU A 66 10.51 -12.81 -12.00
CA GLU A 66 10.58 -12.78 -10.53
C GLU A 66 10.23 -11.39 -10.00
N ILE A 67 10.67 -10.33 -10.69
CA ILE A 67 10.37 -8.94 -10.35
C ILE A 67 8.89 -8.65 -10.55
N ALA A 68 8.29 -9.13 -11.64
CA ALA A 68 6.86 -8.99 -11.91
C ALA A 68 6.01 -9.68 -10.82
N GLU A 69 6.37 -10.91 -10.41
CA GLU A 69 5.69 -11.62 -9.33
C GLU A 69 5.83 -10.91 -7.98
N LYS A 70 7.03 -10.41 -7.65
CA LYS A 70 7.27 -9.59 -6.45
C LYS A 70 6.44 -8.32 -6.46
N ALA A 71 6.38 -7.63 -7.60
CA ALA A 71 5.58 -6.43 -7.76
C ALA A 71 4.09 -6.70 -7.62
N ALA A 72 3.56 -7.73 -8.28
CA ALA A 72 2.16 -8.10 -8.19
C ALA A 72 1.76 -8.45 -6.75
N THR A 73 2.58 -9.24 -6.06
CA THR A 73 2.31 -9.63 -4.67
C THR A 73 2.37 -8.42 -3.74
N LEU A 74 3.35 -7.52 -3.92
CA LEU A 74 3.45 -6.28 -3.15
C LEU A 74 2.23 -5.40 -3.35
N LEU A 75 1.83 -5.16 -4.60
CA LEU A 75 0.69 -4.31 -4.92
C LEU A 75 -0.62 -4.89 -4.38
N GLU A 76 -0.81 -6.21 -4.41
CA GLU A 76 -2.01 -6.83 -3.85
C GLU A 76 -2.04 -6.71 -2.32
N GLN A 77 -0.92 -6.94 -1.64
CA GLN A 77 -0.86 -6.71 -0.19
C GLN A 77 -1.16 -5.26 0.17
N MET A 78 -0.57 -4.32 -0.56
CA MET A 78 -0.85 -2.90 -0.36
C MET A 78 -2.33 -2.58 -0.57
N ARG A 79 -2.94 -3.09 -1.64
CA ARG A 79 -4.37 -2.90 -1.92
C ARG A 79 -5.25 -3.44 -0.79
N GLN A 80 -4.92 -4.61 -0.24
CA GLN A 80 -5.65 -5.18 0.89
C GLN A 80 -5.53 -4.34 2.15
N THR A 81 -4.33 -3.83 2.45
CA THR A 81 -4.11 -2.89 3.57
C THR A 81 -4.94 -1.61 3.39
N ALA A 82 -4.89 -0.99 2.21
CA ALA A 82 -5.70 0.19 1.89
C ALA A 82 -7.19 -0.06 2.12
N GLN A 83 -7.73 -1.18 1.62
CA GLN A 83 -9.13 -1.54 1.77
C GLN A 83 -9.54 -1.75 3.23
N ARG A 84 -8.73 -2.49 3.99
CA ARG A 84 -8.99 -2.74 5.42
C ARG A 84 -9.01 -1.45 6.21
N THR A 85 -8.05 -0.56 5.97
CA THR A 85 -7.95 0.73 6.66
C THR A 85 -9.11 1.65 6.27
N THR A 86 -9.42 1.75 4.98
CA THR A 86 -10.57 2.56 4.50
C THR A 86 -11.88 2.08 5.10
N LEU A 87 -12.14 0.77 5.13
CA LEU A 87 -13.35 0.21 5.74
C LEU A 87 -13.40 0.47 7.25
N ARG A 88 -12.26 0.39 7.95
CA ARG A 88 -12.17 0.73 9.38
C ARG A 88 -12.57 2.19 9.60
N LEU A 89 -11.96 3.11 8.87
CA LEU A 89 -12.24 4.55 9.01
C LEU A 89 -13.70 4.89 8.69
N ILE A 90 -14.28 4.31 7.63
CA ILE A 90 -15.70 4.52 7.30
C ILE A 90 -16.61 4.01 8.43
N ARG A 91 -16.30 2.85 9.02
CA ARG A 91 -17.09 2.29 10.13
C ARG A 91 -17.01 3.16 11.38
N GLU A 92 -15.81 3.61 11.74
CA GLU A 92 -15.58 4.51 12.88
C GLU A 92 -16.31 5.85 12.69
N GLN A 93 -16.26 6.43 11.50
CA GLN A 93 -16.94 7.70 11.22
C GLN A 93 -18.46 7.57 11.30
N ARG A 94 -19.01 6.42 10.87
CA ARG A 94 -20.44 6.13 10.99
C ARG A 94 -20.87 5.87 12.43
N ALA A 95 -20.02 5.27 13.26
CA ALA A 95 -20.32 5.00 14.66
C ALA A 95 -20.25 6.27 15.54
N ALA A 96 -19.51 7.30 15.08
CA ALA A 96 -19.35 8.57 15.79
C ALA A 96 -20.41 9.62 15.43
N ARG A 97 -21.34 9.31 14.50
CA ARG A 97 -22.49 10.14 14.13
C ARG A 97 -23.75 9.65 14.82
#